data_AF-A0A2G6MRI2-F1
#
_entry.id   AF-A0A2G6MRI2-F1
#
_cell.length_a   1.000
_cell.length_b   1.000
_cell.length_c   1.000
_cell.angle_alpha   90.00
_cell.angle_beta   90.00
_cell.angle_gamma   90.00
#
_symmetry.space_group_name_H-M   'P 1'
#
loop_
_entity.id
_entity.type
_entity.pdbx_description
1 polymer ?
#
loop_
_entity_poly.entity_id
_entity_poly.type
_entity_poly.pdbx_seq_one_letter_code
_entity_poly.pdbx_strand_id
1 'polypeptide(L)'
;MSIQLLALIAFIPIALALVLMAGLRWPSTRAMPLAWLVCALAAVTAWKLPVTYVLALSLQGIIVAIGVLIIVFGAILILYTLQQSGGMETIQYGMQN
;
A
#
# COMPACT_ATOMS: atom_id res chain seq x y z
N MET A 1 -6.20 11.61 -25.99
CA MET A 1 -6.09 12.31 -24.70
C MET A 1 -4.70 12.90 -24.60
N SER A 2 -4.53 14.14 -24.15
CA SER A 2 -3.19 14.70 -23.95
C SER A 2 -2.48 14.00 -22.78
N ILE A 3 -1.15 13.90 -22.84
CA ILE A 3 -0.35 13.23 -21.81
C ILE A 3 -0.60 13.84 -20.41
N GLN A 4 -0.83 15.16 -20.38
CA GLN A 4 -1.10 15.94 -19.17
C GLN A 4 -2.41 15.50 -18.50
N LEU A 5 -3.44 15.23 -19.30
CA LEU A 5 -4.73 14.79 -18.79
C LEU A 5 -4.65 13.37 -18.24
N LEU A 6 -3.90 12.46 -18.89
CA LEU A 6 -3.65 11.11 -18.35
C LEU A 6 -2.89 11.16 -17.02
N ALA A 7 -1.89 12.04 -16.91
CA ALA A 7 -1.13 12.22 -15.68
C ALA A 7 -2.01 12.70 -14.52
N LEU A 8 -2.92 13.65 -14.78
CA LEU A 8 -3.88 14.11 -13.77
C LEU A 8 -4.81 12.98 -13.33
N ILE A 9 -5.33 12.18 -14.26
CA ILE A 9 -6.22 11.05 -13.93
C ILE A 9 -5.48 10.00 -13.10
N ALA A 10 -4.22 9.68 -13.45
CA ALA A 10 -3.41 8.72 -12.70
C ALA A 10 -3.08 9.21 -11.28
N PHE A 11 -3.06 10.52 -11.06
CA PHE A 11 -2.81 11.12 -9.74
C PHE A 11 -4.03 11.05 -8.80
N ILE A 12 -5.26 10.97 -9.32
CA ILE A 12 -6.49 11.02 -8.52
C ILE A 12 -6.54 9.96 -7.40
N PRO A 13 -6.28 8.66 -7.66
CA PRO A 13 -6.36 7.64 -6.61
C PRO A 13 -5.34 7.87 -5.49
N ILE A 14 -4.15 8.37 -5.85
CA ILE A 14 -3.06 8.67 -4.91
C ILE A 14 -3.44 9.88 -4.05
N ALA A 15 -3.90 10.96 -4.69
CA ALA A 15 -4.36 12.15 -3.99
C ALA A 15 -5.51 11.83 -3.03
N LEU A 16 -6.46 11.01 -3.46
CA LEU A 16 -7.59 10.59 -2.65
C LEU A 16 -7.14 9.78 -1.42
N ALA A 17 -6.21 8.83 -1.60
CA ALA A 17 -5.64 8.08 -0.48
C ALA A 17 -4.92 9.01 0.53
N LEU A 18 -4.14 9.96 0.03
CA LEU A 18 -3.44 10.96 0.87
C LEU A 18 -4.43 11.85 1.63
N VAL A 19 -5.44 12.39 0.96
CA VAL A 19 -6.42 13.28 1.61
C VAL A 19 -7.24 12.53 2.67
N LEU A 20 -7.66 11.29 2.37
CA LEU A 20 -8.44 10.49 3.32
C LEU A 20 -7.63 10.07 4.55
N MET A 21 -6.39 9.61 4.37
CA MET A 21 -5.57 9.11 5.47
C MET A 21 -4.83 10.24 6.21
N ALA A 22 -4.18 11.16 5.51
CA ALA A 22 -3.38 12.21 6.14
C ALA A 22 -4.24 13.42 6.56
N GLY A 23 -5.23 13.80 5.73
CA GLY A 23 -6.11 14.93 6.03
C GLY A 23 -7.24 14.54 6.99
N LEU A 24 -8.06 13.57 6.60
CA LEU A 24 -9.27 13.19 7.33
C LEU A 24 -9.05 12.11 8.41
N ARG A 25 -7.83 11.59 8.53
CA ARG A 25 -7.44 10.52 9.48
C ARG A 25 -8.34 9.29 9.43
N TRP A 26 -8.85 8.96 8.23
CA TRP A 26 -9.65 7.75 8.06
C TRP A 26 -8.78 6.50 8.21
N PRO A 27 -9.35 5.41 8.77
CA PRO A 27 -8.62 4.16 8.89
C PRO A 27 -8.24 3.64 7.49
N SER A 28 -7.01 3.14 7.36
CA SER A 28 -6.48 2.55 6.12
C SER A 28 -7.43 1.48 5.54
N THR A 29 -8.11 0.72 6.42
CA THR A 29 -9.12 -0.28 6.08
C THR A 29 -10.27 0.25 5.22
N ARG A 30 -10.61 1.55 5.31
CA ARG A 30 -11.65 2.19 4.49
C ARG A 30 -11.08 3.02 3.35
N ALA A 31 -9.97 3.72 3.60
CA ALA A 31 -9.37 4.61 2.61
C ALA A 31 -8.78 3.84 1.41
N MET A 32 -8.09 2.72 1.65
CA MET A 32 -7.43 1.96 0.59
C MET A 32 -8.40 1.28 -0.37
N PRO A 33 -9.48 0.60 0.07
CA PRO A 33 -10.48 0.05 -0.85
C PRO A 33 -11.16 1.13 -1.71
N LEU A 34 -11.39 2.32 -1.14
CA LEU A 34 -12.00 3.43 -1.87
C LEU A 34 -11.04 3.99 -2.94
N ALA A 35 -9.76 4.13 -2.61
CA ALA A 35 -8.72 4.49 -3.59
C ALA A 35 -8.60 3.45 -4.71
N TRP A 36 -8.67 2.15 -4.39
CA TRP A 36 -8.69 1.08 -5.39
C TRP A 36 -9.92 1.15 -6.30
N LEU A 37 -11.12 1.40 -5.76
CA LEU A 37 -12.34 1.56 -6.56
C LEU A 37 -12.22 2.72 -7.57
N VAL A 38 -11.69 3.86 -7.11
CA VAL A 38 -11.45 5.02 -7.98
C VAL A 38 -10.42 4.71 -9.06
N CYS A 39 -9.36 3.97 -8.72
CA CYS A 39 -8.36 3.49 -9.68
C CYS A 39 -8.98 2.54 -10.73
N ALA A 40 -9.79 1.57 -10.30
CA ALA A 40 -10.47 0.64 -11.20
C ALA A 40 -11.45 1.35 -12.15
N LEU A 41 -12.22 2.31 -11.65
CA LEU A 41 -13.10 3.15 -12.47
C LEU A 41 -12.31 3.98 -13.48
N ALA A 42 -11.20 4.59 -13.06
CA ALA A 42 -10.33 5.35 -13.96
C ALA A 42 -9.70 4.46 -15.04
N ALA A 43 -9.26 3.25 -14.68
CA ALA A 43 -8.70 2.27 -15.62
C ALA A 43 -9.68 1.87 -16.73
N VAL A 44 -10.96 1.67 -16.39
CA VAL A 44 -12.00 1.29 -17.37
C VAL A 44 -12.47 2.50 -18.18
N THR A 45 -12.62 3.68 -17.57
CA THR A 45 -13.20 4.85 -18.27
C THR A 45 -12.16 5.63 -19.08
N ALA A 46 -10.99 5.91 -18.51
CA ALA A 46 -9.96 6.74 -19.15
C ALA A 46 -9.04 5.92 -20.07
N TRP A 47 -8.64 4.72 -19.63
CA TRP A 47 -7.75 3.82 -20.41
C TRP A 47 -8.49 2.74 -21.19
N LYS A 48 -9.82 2.59 -21.02
CA LYS A 48 -10.66 1.61 -21.73
C LYS A 48 -10.10 0.19 -21.66
N LEU A 49 -9.49 -0.16 -20.53
CA LEU A 49 -8.95 -1.49 -20.31
C LEU A 49 -10.10 -2.50 -20.22
N PRO A 50 -9.92 -3.73 -20.76
CA PRO A 50 -10.94 -4.76 -20.61
C PRO A 50 -11.11 -5.11 -19.13
N VAL A 51 -12.36 -5.29 -18.69
CA VAL A 51 -12.69 -5.54 -17.28
C VAL A 51 -11.97 -6.78 -16.74
N THR A 52 -11.80 -7.80 -17.58
CA THR A 52 -11.03 -9.02 -17.25
C THR A 52 -9.59 -8.72 -16.88
N TYR A 53 -8.96 -7.72 -17.52
CA TYR A 53 -7.60 -7.31 -17.23
C TYR A 53 -7.50 -6.55 -15.90
N VAL A 54 -8.48 -5.69 -15.59
CA VAL A 54 -8.55 -4.99 -14.29
C VAL A 54 -8.73 -5.98 -13.14
N LEU A 55 -9.55 -7.02 -13.35
CA LEU A 55 -9.71 -8.11 -12.37
C LEU A 55 -8.41 -8.92 -12.19
N ALA A 56 -7.71 -9.23 -13.29
CA ALA A 56 -6.42 -9.91 -13.24
C ALA A 56 -5.37 -9.10 -12.46
N LEU A 57 -5.28 -7.78 -12.70
CA LEU A 57 -4.40 -6.88 -11.95
C LEU A 57 -4.77 -6.81 -10.47
N SER A 58 -6.05 -6.88 -10.14
CA SER A 58 -6.52 -6.86 -8.75
C SER A 58 -6.14 -8.15 -8.01
N LEU A 59 -6.28 -9.31 -8.67
CA LEU A 59 -5.78 -10.59 -8.17
C LEU A 59 -4.26 -10.59 -8.00
N GLN A 60 -3.52 -10.05 -8.96
CA GLN A 60 -2.07 -9.87 -8.85
C GLN A 60 -1.71 -9.01 -7.64
N GLY A 61 -2.45 -7.92 -7.40
CA GLY A 61 -2.29 -7.09 -6.21
C GLY A 61 -2.44 -7.86 -4.91
N ILE A 62 -3.39 -8.79 -4.82
CA ILE A 62 -3.56 -9.67 -3.65
C ILE A 62 -2.33 -10.57 -3.47
N ILE A 63 -1.81 -11.17 -4.54
CA ILE A 63 -0.61 -12.01 -4.49
C ILE A 63 0.59 -11.19 -4.00
N VAL A 64 0.77 -9.96 -4.49
CA VAL A 64 1.80 -9.04 -4.03
C VAL A 64 1.63 -8.71 -2.55
N ALA A 65 0.39 -8.47 -2.10
CA ALA A 65 0.08 -8.19 -0.70
C ALA A 65 0.46 -9.35 0.23
N ILE A 66 0.26 -10.60 -0.19
CA ILE A 66 0.72 -11.78 0.56
C ILE A 66 2.24 -11.73 0.76
N GLY A 67 3.00 -11.38 -0.28
CA GLY A 67 4.45 -11.20 -0.17
C GLY A 67 4.85 -10.16 0.87
N VAL A 68 4.16 -9.01 0.88
CA VAL A 68 4.37 -7.97 1.90
C VAL A 68 4.01 -8.49 3.31
N LEU A 69 2.91 -9.23 3.46
CA LEU A 69 2.53 -9.83 4.75
C LEU A 69 3.63 -10.77 5.26
N ILE A 70 4.18 -11.65 4.41
CA ILE A 70 5.28 -12.55 4.79
C ILE A 70 6.48 -11.75 5.31
N ILE A 71 6.86 -10.66 4.62
CA ILE A 71 7.97 -9.79 5.05
C ILE A 71 7.68 -9.17 6.42
N VAL A 72 6.47 -8.64 6.62
CA VAL A 72 6.05 -8.01 7.87
C VAL A 72 5.99 -9.03 9.01
N PHE A 73 5.45 -10.23 8.77
CA PHE A 73 5.43 -11.32 9.76
C PHE A 73 6.85 -11.74 10.15
N GLY A 74 7.76 -11.90 9.19
CA GLY A 74 9.16 -12.21 9.45
C GLY A 74 9.84 -11.12 10.29
N ALA A 75 9.63 -9.85 9.95
CA ALA A 75 10.17 -8.72 10.70
C ALA A 75 9.63 -8.67 12.14
N ILE A 76 8.33 -8.88 12.33
CA ILE A 76 7.69 -8.92 13.65
C ILE A 76 8.21 -10.08 14.49
N LEU A 77 8.42 -11.27 13.90
CA LEU A 77 9.02 -12.41 14.59
C LEU A 77 10.44 -12.11 15.07
N ILE A 78 11.28 -11.53 14.21
CA ILE A 78 12.64 -11.12 14.58
C ILE A 78 12.59 -10.07 15.69
N LEU A 79 11.72 -9.08 15.57
CA LEU A 79 11.56 -8.03 16.58
C LEU A 79 11.21 -8.62 17.95
N TYR A 80 10.20 -9.48 18.04
CA TYR A 80 9.82 -10.11 19.31
C TYR A 80 10.91 -11.05 19.85
N THR A 81 11.62 -11.76 18.97
CA THR A 81 12.75 -12.62 19.37
C THR A 81 13.89 -11.79 19.97
N LEU A 82 14.21 -10.65 19.36
CA LEU A 82 15.25 -9.74 19.86
C LEU A 82 14.84 -9.06 21.17
N GLN A 83 13.57 -8.69 21.32
CA GLN A 83 13.05 -8.12 22.56
C GLN A 83 13.05 -9.13 23.71
N GLN A 84 12.68 -10.39 23.47
CA GLN A 84 12.67 -11.41 24.52
C GLN A 84 14.06 -11.94 24.87
N SER A 85 15.01 -11.91 23.93
CA SER A 85 16.39 -12.35 24.17
C SER A 85 17.29 -11.27 24.80
N GLY A 86 16.81 -10.05 25.00
CA GLY A 86 17.64 -8.92 25.45
C GLY A 86 18.62 -8.41 24.38
N GLY A 87 18.48 -8.89 23.13
CA GLY A 87 19.33 -8.49 22.02
C GLY A 87 19.17 -7.02 21.67
N MET A 88 17.97 -6.46 21.90
CA MET A 88 17.69 -5.07 21.60
C MET A 88 18.42 -4.11 22.55
N GLU A 89 18.47 -4.44 23.83
CA GLU A 89 19.20 -3.74 24.89
C GLU A 89 20.71 -3.81 24.65
N THR A 90 21.22 -4.96 24.19
CA THR A 90 22.64 -5.14 23.86
C THR A 90 23.07 -4.24 22.69
N ILE A 91 22.23 -4.15 21.64
CA ILE A 91 22.48 -3.25 20.50
C ILE A 91 22.45 -1.79 20.96
N GLN A 92 21.47 -1.41 21.79
CA GLN A 92 21.38 -0.03 22.32
C GLN A 92 22.60 0.34 23.16
N TYR A 93 23.09 -0.57 24.01
CA TYR A 93 24.28 -0.34 24.81
C TYR A 93 25.53 -0.14 23.94
N GLY A 94 25.70 -0.94 22.88
CA GLY A 94 26.81 -0.79 21.94
C GLY A 94 26.82 0.51 21.13
N MET A 95 25.66 1.17 20.97
CA MET A 95 25.56 2.46 20.27
C MET A 95 25.75 3.68 21.18
N GLN A 96 25.83 3.49 22.50
CA GLN A 96 26.03 4.58 23.47
C GLN A 96 27.51 4.92 23.72
N ASN A 97 28.43 4.12 23.18
CA ASN A 97 29.89 4.34 23.21
C ASN A 97 30.39 4.86 21.86
#